data_AF-A0A3C0REK3-F1
#
_entry.id   AF-A0A3C0REK3-F1
#
_cell.length_a   1.000
_cell.length_b   1.000
_cell.length_c   1.000
_cell.angle_alpha   90.00
_cell.angle_beta   90.00
_cell.angle_gamma   90.00
#
_symmetry.space_group_name_H-M   'P 1'
#
loop_
_entity.id
_entity.type
_entity.pdbx_description
1 polymer ?
#
loop_
_entity_poly.entity_id
_entity_poly.type
_entity_poly.pdbx_seq_one_letter_code
_entity_poly.pdbx_strand_id
1 'polypeptide(L)'
;PLSLQEALETTKIHSVAGKLQGGTALISKRPFRSPHHTISDVALVGGGGIPQPGEISLAHNGVLFLDELPEFKRRVLEVMRQPME
;
A
#
# COMPACT_ATOMS: atom_id res chain seq x y z
N PRO A 1 -13.61 -6.83 9.52
CA PRO A 1 -14.14 -5.52 9.07
C PRO A 1 -13.22 -4.39 9.57
N LEU A 2 -13.13 -3.26 8.84
CA LEU A 2 -12.42 -2.07 9.32
C LEU A 2 -13.32 -1.33 10.33
N SER A 3 -12.73 -0.75 11.37
CA SER A 3 -13.38 0.31 12.16
C SER A 3 -13.60 1.56 11.30
N LEU A 4 -14.49 2.46 11.73
CA LEU A 4 -14.74 3.71 11.01
C LEU A 4 -13.47 4.55 10.82
N GLN A 5 -12.62 4.61 11.85
CA GLN A 5 -11.38 5.37 11.79
C GLN A 5 -10.40 4.76 10.79
N GLU A 6 -10.15 3.44 10.87
CA GLU A 6 -9.30 2.74 9.90
C GLU A 6 -9.84 2.87 8.47
N ALA A 7 -11.16 2.82 8.30
CA ALA A 7 -11.83 2.99 7.01
C ALA A 7 -11.58 4.39 6.43
N LEU A 8 -11.70 5.44 7.22
CA LEU A 8 -11.43 6.82 6.80
C LEU A 8 -9.96 7.03 6.42
N GLU A 9 -9.03 6.47 7.19
CA GLU A 9 -7.59 6.56 6.90
C GLU A 9 -7.23 5.83 5.61
N THR A 10 -7.72 4.59 5.45
CA THR A 10 -7.53 3.80 4.23
C THR A 10 -8.11 4.51 3.01
N THR A 11 -9.31 5.08 3.15
CA THR A 11 -9.99 5.82 2.08
C THR A 11 -9.18 7.06 1.66
N LYS A 12 -8.62 7.81 2.62
CA LYS A 12 -7.75 8.96 2.33
C LYS A 12 -6.56 8.57 1.46
N ILE A 13 -5.87 7.47 1.78
CA ILE A 13 -4.71 7.00 1.01
C ILE A 13 -5.12 6.64 -0.42
N HIS A 14 -6.20 5.87 -0.59
CA HIS A 14 -6.67 5.46 -1.92
C HIS A 14 -7.24 6.64 -2.73
N SER A 15 -7.78 7.67 -2.06
CA SER A 15 -8.19 8.93 -2.69
C SER A 15 -7.01 9.66 -3.30
N VAL A 16 -5.91 9.81 -2.54
CA VAL A 16 -4.68 10.47 -3.03
C VAL A 16 -4.08 9.69 -4.20
N ALA A 17 -4.15 8.36 -4.15
CA ALA A 17 -3.69 7.50 -5.24
C ALA A 17 -4.59 7.53 -6.50
N GLY A 18 -5.73 8.23 -6.47
CA GLY A 18 -6.72 8.20 -7.55
C GLY A 18 -7.34 6.82 -7.78
N LYS A 19 -7.26 5.90 -6.80
CA LYS A 19 -7.72 4.51 -6.90
C LYS A 19 -9.14 4.29 -6.34
N LEU A 20 -9.84 5.35 -5.95
CA LEU A 20 -11.26 5.26 -5.57
C LEU A 20 -12.12 5.09 -6.83
N GLN A 21 -12.91 4.02 -6.87
CA GLN A 21 -13.90 3.82 -7.92
C GLN A 21 -15.01 4.86 -7.78
N GLY A 22 -15.57 5.32 -8.90
CA GLY A 22 -16.70 6.25 -8.90
C GLY A 22 -17.84 5.74 -8.02
N GLY A 23 -18.29 6.57 -7.07
CA GLY A 23 -19.32 6.21 -6.09
C GLY A 23 -18.83 5.51 -4.82
N THR A 24 -17.52 5.24 -4.69
CA THR A 24 -16.95 4.68 -3.46
C THR A 24 -16.61 5.78 -2.48
N ALA A 25 -17.51 6.04 -1.53
CA ALA A 25 -17.30 7.04 -0.48
C ALA A 25 -16.37 6.55 0.65
N LEU A 26 -16.32 5.23 0.90
CA LEU A 26 -15.58 4.65 2.02
C LEU A 26 -15.10 3.23 1.71
N ILE A 27 -13.81 2.97 1.96
CA ILE A 27 -13.24 1.63 1.97
C ILE A 27 -13.59 0.96 3.29
N SER A 28 -14.49 -0.02 3.24
CA SER A 28 -14.95 -0.78 4.42
C SER A 28 -14.30 -2.17 4.54
N LYS A 29 -13.64 -2.64 3.49
CA LYS A 29 -12.91 -3.92 3.44
C LYS A 29 -11.42 -3.67 3.62
N ARG A 30 -10.76 -4.54 4.39
CA ARG A 30 -9.30 -4.51 4.57
C ARG A 30 -8.62 -4.69 3.19
N PRO A 31 -7.74 -3.77 2.77
CA PRO A 31 -7.01 -3.94 1.51
C PRO A 31 -6.14 -5.20 1.53
N PHE A 32 -5.99 -5.83 0.37
CA PHE A 32 -5.04 -6.91 0.17
C PHE A 32 -4.18 -6.58 -1.05
N ARG A 33 -2.87 -6.55 -0.88
CA ARG A 33 -1.89 -6.29 -1.93
C ARG A 33 -0.93 -7.46 -2.03
N SER A 34 -0.66 -7.91 -3.26
CA SER A 34 0.27 -9.01 -3.55
C SER A 34 1.10 -8.64 -4.77
N PRO A 35 2.03 -7.68 -4.65
CA PRO A 35 2.86 -7.26 -5.77
C PRO A 35 3.84 -8.36 -6.17
N HIS A 36 4.10 -8.47 -7.47
CA HIS A 36 5.15 -9.36 -7.98
C HIS A 36 6.54 -8.83 -7.59
N HIS A 37 7.53 -9.70 -7.35
CA HIS A 37 8.89 -9.30 -6.92
C HIS A 37 9.64 -8.41 -7.93
N THR A 38 9.20 -8.38 -9.19
CA THR A 38 9.71 -7.50 -10.25
C THR A 38 9.22 -6.06 -10.15
N ILE A 39 8.38 -5.75 -9.15
CA ILE A 39 7.89 -4.39 -8.90
C ILE A 39 9.04 -3.41 -8.69
N SER A 40 8.87 -2.19 -9.20
CA SER A 40 9.85 -1.12 -9.00
C SER A 40 9.81 -0.57 -7.58
N ASP A 41 10.94 -0.05 -7.11
CA ASP A 41 11.07 0.57 -5.80
C ASP A 41 10.03 1.69 -5.60
N VAL A 42 9.79 2.49 -6.64
CA VAL A 42 8.81 3.59 -6.64
C VAL A 42 7.37 3.05 -6.57
N ALA A 43 7.04 1.96 -7.26
CA ALA A 43 5.71 1.38 -7.20
C ALA A 43 5.42 0.70 -5.85
N LEU A 44 6.43 0.14 -5.21
CA LEU A 44 6.29 -0.55 -3.93
C LEU A 44 6.26 0.42 -2.74
N VAL A 45 7.21 1.36 -2.69
CA VAL A 45 7.37 2.32 -1.58
C VAL A 45 6.49 3.56 -1.80
N GLY A 46 6.32 3.97 -3.05
CA GLY A 46 5.78 5.28 -3.40
C GLY A 46 6.87 6.28 -3.78
N GLY A 47 6.47 7.41 -4.35
CA GLY A 47 7.39 8.46 -4.82
C GLY A 47 7.02 8.97 -6.21
N GLY A 48 8.03 9.40 -6.98
CA GLY A 48 7.85 10.06 -8.27
C GLY A 48 7.96 11.59 -8.17
N GLY A 49 7.92 12.28 -9.32
CA GLY A 49 7.98 13.75 -9.37
C GLY A 49 6.79 14.42 -8.68
N ILE A 50 5.64 13.76 -8.71
CA ILE A 50 4.51 14.02 -7.81
C ILE A 50 4.42 12.80 -6.89
N PRO A 51 4.65 12.94 -5.57
CA PRO A 51 4.63 11.81 -4.66
C PRO A 51 3.29 11.07 -4.70
N GLN A 52 3.34 9.78 -5.04
CA GLN A 52 2.17 8.90 -5.07
C GLN A 52 2.33 7.73 -4.08
N PRO A 53 1.24 7.26 -3.46
CA PRO A 53 1.28 6.09 -2.57
C PRO A 53 1.72 4.82 -3.30
N GLY A 54 2.68 4.08 -2.71
CA GLY A 54 3.09 2.76 -3.20
C GLY A 54 2.21 1.62 -2.67
N GLU A 55 2.51 0.39 -3.06
CA GLU A 55 1.79 -0.81 -2.62
C GLU A 55 1.81 -0.98 -1.08
N ILE A 56 2.89 -0.59 -0.40
CA ILE A 56 2.95 -0.59 1.08
C ILE A 56 1.86 0.33 1.66
N SER A 57 1.78 1.58 1.19
CA SER A 57 0.77 2.54 1.64
C SER A 57 -0.63 2.07 1.29
N LEU A 58 -0.82 1.49 0.11
CA LEU A 58 -2.12 1.00 -0.35
C LEU A 58 -2.60 -0.24 0.41
N ALA A 59 -1.71 -0.96 1.09
CA ALA A 59 -2.00 -2.07 1.98
C ALA A 59 -2.32 -1.63 3.43
N HIS A 60 -2.35 -0.32 3.72
CA HIS A 60 -2.62 0.21 5.05
C HIS A 60 -3.92 -0.34 5.65
N ASN A 61 -3.88 -0.70 6.94
CA ASN A 61 -4.93 -1.42 7.68
C ASN A 61 -5.38 -2.75 7.03
N GLY A 62 -4.55 -3.30 6.15
CA GLY A 62 -4.80 -4.49 5.38
C GLY A 62 -3.64 -5.48 5.45
N VAL A 63 -3.40 -6.17 4.34
CA VAL A 63 -2.35 -7.17 4.21
C VAL A 63 -1.52 -6.87 2.96
N LEU A 64 -0.20 -6.82 3.13
CA LEU A 64 0.78 -6.87 2.05
C LEU A 64 1.38 -8.27 2.05
N PHE A 65 1.08 -9.05 1.03
CA PHE A 65 1.58 -10.41 0.86
C PHE A 65 2.77 -10.42 -0.09
N LEU A 66 3.85 -11.09 0.33
CA LEU A 66 5.11 -11.21 -0.40
C LEU A 66 5.49 -12.69 -0.41
N ASP A 67 5.15 -13.41 -1.48
CA ASP A 67 5.38 -14.85 -1.64
C ASP A 67 6.85 -15.20 -1.91
N GLU A 68 7.60 -14.29 -2.52
CA GLU A 68 8.98 -14.52 -2.99
C GLU A 68 9.96 -13.54 -2.34
N LEU A 69 9.91 -13.39 -1.01
CA LEU A 69 10.74 -12.44 -0.24
C LEU A 69 12.24 -12.41 -0.63
N PRO A 70 12.94 -13.54 -0.86
CA PRO A 70 14.34 -13.52 -1.28
C PRO A 70 14.60 -12.83 -2.63
N GLU A 71 13.60 -12.80 -3.52
CA GLU A 71 13.70 -12.21 -4.86
C GLU A 71 13.46 -10.68 -4.85
N PHE A 72 12.93 -10.12 -3.76
CA PHE A 72 12.78 -8.68 -3.63
C PHE A 72 14.13 -8.00 -3.41
N LYS A 73 14.31 -6.85 -4.06
CA LYS A 73 15.53 -6.03 -3.91
C LYS A 73 15.77 -5.69 -2.44
N ARG A 74 17.01 -5.83 -1.97
CA ARG A 74 17.40 -5.56 -0.58
C ARG A 74 16.90 -4.21 -0.03
N ARG A 75 16.93 -3.14 -0.83
CA ARG A 75 16.46 -1.80 -0.45
C ARG A 75 14.99 -1.79 -0.01
N VAL A 76 14.15 -2.61 -0.64
CA VAL A 76 12.73 -2.76 -0.30
C VAL A 76 12.57 -3.32 1.11
N LEU A 77 13.34 -4.36 1.43
CA LEU A 77 13.30 -5.01 2.74
C LEU A 77 13.76 -4.05 3.84
N GLU A 78 14.76 -3.20 3.55
CA GLU A 78 15.23 -2.17 4.48
C GLU A 78 14.18 -1.07 4.71
N VAL A 79 13.44 -0.65 3.66
CA VAL A 79 12.36 0.34 3.78
C VAL A 79 11.19 -0.21 4.61
N MET A 80 10.84 -1.49 4.48
CA MET A 80 9.80 -2.11 5.31
C MET A 80 10.19 -2.26 6.78
N ARG A 81 11.49 -2.16 7.12
CA ARG A 81 11.93 -2.22 8.51
C ARG A 81 11.49 -1.00 9.31
N GLN A 82 11.48 0.20 8.72
CA GLN A 82 11.07 1.44 9.40
C GLN A 82 9.62 1.45 9.92
N PRO A 83 8.60 1.02 9.16
CA PRO A 83 7.22 0.98 9.65
C PRO A 83 6.91 -0.20 10.58
N MET A 84 7.86 -1.14 10.77
CA MET A 84 7.71 -2.29 11.67
C MET A 84 8.40 -2.07 13.04
N GLU A 85 9.31 -1.10 13.13
CA GLU A 85 9.86 -0.57 14.40
C GLU A 85 8.92 0.46 15.02
#